data_AF-A0A6M8VUZ3-F1
#
_entry.id   AF-A0A6M8VUZ3-F1
#
_cell.length_a   1.000
_cell.length_b   1.000
_cell.length_c   1.000
_cell.angle_alpha   90.00
_cell.angle_beta   90.00
_cell.angle_gamma   90.00
#
_symmetry.space_group_name_H-M   'P 1'
#
loop_
_entity.id
_entity.type
_entity.pdbx_description
1 polymer ?
#
loop_
_entity_poly.entity_id
_entity_poly.type
_entity_poly.pdbx_seq_one_letter_code
_entity_poly.pdbx_strand_id
1 'polypeptide(L)'
;MLKFPEGDFLIAGGAPYFMPEGSDKAYLGWGEKKELLGKFHHKIETRAEDFKKYDLTYEVEDGELIAARLITPFNRSAGKLADAATVAKLNDDLENGRLELQGRANPPHITRAAKFGDGRLLLLIDGLDKKERHTLLIGTPGNYEQIGLGSGVQGGNSFYYKTADGKDLALPYGYGGPKHDEAPQYGDEFLAYIPVDNAQDLAAFGVNITPPAPHLDPFCKEVADQRKSAPSKASKQRFSR
;
A
#
# COMPACT_ATOMS: atom_id res chain seq x y z
N MET A 1 4.82 25.64 5.61
CA MET A 1 5.95 24.85 6.13
C MET A 1 5.37 23.59 6.75
N LEU A 2 5.47 22.43 6.08
CA LEU A 2 5.06 21.16 6.69
C LEU A 2 5.97 20.90 7.89
N LYS A 3 5.36 20.78 9.08
CA LYS A 3 6.07 20.36 10.29
C LYS A 3 6.09 18.84 10.34
N PHE A 4 7.22 18.29 10.78
CA PHE A 4 7.39 16.85 10.95
C PHE A 4 6.33 16.29 11.92
N PRO A 5 5.73 15.14 11.63
CA PRO A 5 4.90 14.47 12.61
C PRO A 5 5.77 13.88 13.72
N GLU A 6 5.63 14.38 14.96
CA GLU A 6 6.21 13.70 16.14
C GLU A 6 5.80 12.22 16.20
N GLY A 7 6.72 11.35 16.63
CA GLY A 7 6.56 9.89 16.66
C GLY A 7 7.87 9.14 16.92
N ASP A 8 7.74 7.83 17.15
CA ASP A 8 8.83 6.93 17.55
C ASP A 8 9.23 5.99 16.40
N PHE A 9 10.50 5.55 16.40
CA PHE A 9 10.99 4.49 15.50
C PHE A 9 11.12 3.17 16.23
N LEU A 10 10.82 2.10 15.50
CA LEU A 10 10.87 0.72 15.99
C LEU A 10 11.57 -0.17 14.97
N ILE A 11 12.30 -1.17 15.45
CA ILE A 11 12.79 -2.27 14.60
C ILE A 11 12.09 -3.55 15.05
N ALA A 12 11.29 -4.14 14.15
CA ALA A 12 10.59 -5.40 14.41
C ALA A 12 10.84 -6.37 13.25
N GLY A 13 11.27 -7.60 13.56
CA GLY A 13 11.59 -8.61 12.54
C GLY A 13 12.68 -8.17 11.56
N GLY A 14 13.60 -7.29 11.98
CA GLY A 14 14.67 -6.74 11.13
C GLY A 14 14.24 -5.60 10.19
N ALA A 15 13.01 -5.13 10.29
CA ALA A 15 12.49 -4.04 9.47
C ALA A 15 12.18 -2.79 10.31
N PRO A 16 12.42 -1.58 9.78
CA PRO A 16 12.12 -0.35 10.49
C PRO A 16 10.63 0.00 10.39
N TYR A 17 10.06 0.54 11.46
CA TYR A 17 8.71 1.07 11.52
C TYR A 17 8.73 2.47 12.13
N PHE A 18 7.81 3.33 11.68
CA PHE A 18 7.55 4.64 12.28
C PHE A 18 6.15 4.64 12.89
N MET A 19 6.06 5.02 14.17
CA MET A 19 4.81 5.15 14.90
C MET A 19 4.54 6.63 15.17
N PRO A 20 3.53 7.25 14.54
CA PRO A 20 3.14 8.62 14.86
C PRO A 20 2.75 8.75 16.34
N GLU A 21 3.04 9.89 16.95
CA GLU A 21 2.64 10.18 18.33
C GLU A 21 1.12 9.99 18.52
N GLY A 22 0.73 9.24 19.55
CA GLY A 22 -0.67 8.94 19.87
C GLY A 22 -1.33 7.86 19.01
N SER A 23 -0.58 7.22 18.10
CA SER A 23 -1.04 6.08 17.30
C SER A 23 -0.85 4.76 18.04
N ASP A 24 -1.78 3.83 17.89
CA ASP A 24 -1.66 2.40 18.26
C ASP A 24 -1.15 1.53 17.08
N LYS A 25 -0.69 2.20 16.00
CA LYS A 25 -0.21 1.60 14.76
C LYS A 25 1.17 2.12 14.40
N ALA A 26 2.05 1.22 13.98
CA ALA A 26 3.36 1.53 13.43
C ALA A 26 3.46 1.11 11.97
N TYR A 27 4.09 1.94 11.13
CA TYR A 27 4.10 1.80 9.67
C TYR A 27 5.49 1.45 9.14
N LEU A 28 5.58 0.41 8.31
CA LEU A 28 6.83 -0.15 7.80
C LEU A 28 7.65 0.84 6.93
N GLY A 29 8.84 1.26 7.34
CA GLY A 29 9.75 2.03 6.48
C GLY A 29 10.29 1.21 5.31
N TRP A 30 9.52 1.04 4.23
CA TRP A 30 9.88 0.22 3.07
C TRP A 30 10.33 1.08 1.89
N GLY A 31 11.53 0.80 1.36
CA GLY A 31 12.12 1.57 0.27
C GLY A 31 13.41 0.97 -0.28
N GLU A 32 14.05 1.66 -1.21
CA GLU A 32 15.37 1.26 -1.72
C GLU A 32 16.40 1.34 -0.59
N LYS A 33 16.93 0.19 -0.17
CA LYS A 33 17.90 0.08 0.93
C LYS A 33 19.33 0.15 0.39
N LYS A 34 20.14 1.00 1.02
CA LYS A 34 21.59 1.05 0.83
C LYS A 34 22.29 1.08 2.18
N GLU A 35 23.33 0.26 2.34
CA GLU A 35 24.23 0.34 3.47
C GLU A 35 25.34 1.36 3.19
N LEU A 36 25.56 2.28 4.13
CA LEU A 36 26.49 3.38 4.03
C LEU A 36 27.27 3.50 5.35
N LEU A 37 28.46 2.89 5.42
CA LEU A 37 29.35 2.99 6.58
C LEU A 37 28.65 2.60 7.89
N GLY A 38 28.03 1.42 7.94
CA GLY A 38 27.29 0.93 9.12
C GLY A 38 25.89 1.54 9.29
N LYS A 39 25.51 2.52 8.46
CA LYS A 39 24.17 3.12 8.47
C LYS A 39 23.30 2.53 7.38
N PHE A 40 22.05 2.28 7.70
CA PHE A 40 21.03 1.87 6.75
C PHE A 40 20.27 3.08 6.26
N HIS A 41 20.26 3.28 4.95
CA HIS A 41 19.53 4.33 4.27
C HIS A 41 18.42 3.71 3.42
N HIS A 42 17.19 4.15 3.61
CA HIS A 42 16.02 3.74 2.84
C HIS A 42 15.44 4.95 2.14
N LYS A 43 15.24 4.87 0.82
CA LYS A 43 14.50 5.88 0.06
C LYS A 43 13.06 5.42 -0.11
N ILE A 44 12.14 6.13 0.51
CA ILE A 44 10.72 5.76 0.66
C ILE A 44 9.85 6.69 -0.18
N GLU A 45 8.86 6.14 -0.86
CA GLU A 45 7.87 6.92 -1.62
C GLU A 45 6.77 7.45 -0.67
N THR A 46 6.29 8.65 -0.95
CA THR A 46 5.28 9.35 -0.15
C THR A 46 4.05 9.67 -1.00
N ARG A 47 2.89 9.76 -0.36
CA ARG A 47 1.64 10.26 -0.97
C ARG A 47 1.38 11.72 -0.63
N ALA A 48 2.34 12.41 0.00
CA ALA A 48 2.25 13.84 0.20
C ALA A 48 2.11 14.56 -1.16
N GLU A 49 1.25 15.57 -1.22
CA GLU A 49 1.07 16.37 -2.44
C GLU A 49 2.35 17.16 -2.80
N ASP A 50 3.15 17.50 -1.79
CA ASP A 50 4.26 18.45 -1.92
C ASP A 50 5.59 17.80 -2.32
N PHE A 51 5.78 16.49 -2.17
CA PHE A 51 7.01 15.80 -2.55
C PHE A 51 6.79 14.31 -2.80
N LYS A 52 7.69 13.68 -3.58
CA LYS A 52 7.52 12.28 -4.04
C LYS A 52 8.25 11.24 -3.19
N LYS A 53 9.35 11.61 -2.53
CA LYS A 53 10.20 10.69 -1.75
C LYS A 53 10.84 11.35 -0.53
N TYR A 54 11.06 10.58 0.53
CA TYR A 54 11.87 10.94 1.69
C TYR A 54 12.87 9.83 2.01
N ASP A 55 13.92 10.16 2.76
CA ASP A 55 14.89 9.18 3.21
C ASP A 55 14.66 8.84 4.69
N LEU A 56 14.77 7.56 5.02
CA LEU A 56 14.87 7.05 6.38
C LEU A 56 16.29 6.52 6.58
N THR A 57 17.04 7.13 7.50
CA THR A 57 18.37 6.64 7.88
C THR A 57 18.34 6.13 9.30
N TYR A 58 18.88 4.94 9.55
CA TYR A 58 19.08 4.43 10.91
C TYR A 58 20.39 3.67 11.07
N GLU A 59 20.81 3.51 12.32
CA GLU A 59 22.05 2.85 12.72
C GLU A 59 21.75 1.87 13.85
N VAL A 60 22.30 0.67 13.73
CA VAL A 60 22.12 -0.42 14.70
C VAL A 60 23.49 -0.87 15.17
N GLU A 61 23.68 -0.92 16.49
CA GLU A 61 24.89 -1.40 17.14
C GLU A 61 24.48 -2.44 18.19
N ASP A 62 25.13 -3.62 18.18
CA ASP A 62 24.82 -4.74 19.09
C ASP A 62 23.34 -5.18 19.13
N GLY A 63 22.62 -4.98 18.02
CA GLY A 63 21.20 -5.32 17.89
C GLY A 63 20.24 -4.24 18.40
N GLU A 64 20.76 -3.11 18.90
CA GLU A 64 19.97 -1.98 19.40
C GLU A 64 19.97 -0.81 18.41
N LEU A 65 18.82 -0.13 18.31
CA LEU A 65 18.66 1.06 17.49
C LEU A 65 19.31 2.26 18.18
N ILE A 66 20.46 2.73 17.68
CA ILE A 66 21.22 3.84 18.29
C ILE A 66 20.95 5.19 17.61
N ALA A 67 20.50 5.19 16.35
CA ALA A 67 20.12 6.39 15.62
C ALA A 67 19.04 6.11 14.57
N ALA A 68 18.10 7.03 14.39
CA ALA A 68 17.09 7.02 13.32
C ALA A 68 16.71 8.46 12.95
N ARG A 69 16.57 8.73 11.65
CA ARG A 69 16.19 10.06 11.11
C ARG A 69 15.34 9.89 9.87
N LEU A 70 14.33 10.74 9.75
CA LEU A 70 13.60 10.97 8.51
C LEU A 70 14.06 12.28 7.87
N ILE A 71 14.32 12.26 6.57
CA ILE A 71 14.88 13.36 5.80
C ILE A 71 13.93 13.65 4.63
N THR A 72 13.41 14.87 4.55
CA THR A 72 12.55 15.33 3.44
C THR A 72 13.30 16.37 2.60
N PRO A 73 12.81 16.73 1.40
CA PRO A 73 13.41 17.80 0.59
C PRO A 73 13.41 19.17 1.27
N PHE A 74 12.46 19.42 2.17
CA PHE A 74 12.24 20.73 2.79
C PHE A 74 12.85 20.85 4.18
N ASN A 75 13.05 19.73 4.87
CA ASN A 75 13.50 19.73 6.24
C ASN A 75 14.32 18.47 6.56
N ARG A 76 15.38 18.67 7.34
CA ARG A 76 16.10 17.61 8.03
C ARG A 76 15.59 17.61 9.47
N SER A 77 14.48 16.91 9.73
CA SER A 77 14.07 16.70 11.11
C SER A 77 15.08 15.79 11.78
N ALA A 78 15.74 16.28 12.84
CA ALA A 78 16.26 15.40 13.86
C ALA A 78 15.02 14.76 14.52
N GLY A 79 14.56 13.63 13.97
CA GLY A 79 13.57 12.81 14.66
C GLY A 79 14.10 12.56 16.08
N LYS A 80 13.26 12.77 17.09
CA LYS A 80 13.63 12.40 18.45
C LYS A 80 13.71 10.88 18.48
N LEU A 81 14.85 10.34 18.88
CA LEU A 81 14.99 8.91 19.11
C LEU A 81 14.10 8.52 20.29
N ALA A 82 13.33 7.45 20.13
CA ALA A 82 12.70 6.77 21.25
C ALA A 82 13.82 6.35 22.22
N ASP A 83 13.69 6.71 23.49
CA ASP A 83 14.64 6.26 24.51
C ASP A 83 14.43 4.78 24.84
N ALA A 84 15.37 4.17 25.56
CA ALA A 84 15.33 2.74 25.90
C ALA A 84 14.02 2.33 26.62
N ALA A 85 13.46 3.21 27.45
CA ALA A 85 12.19 2.96 28.14
C ALA A 85 11.01 2.94 27.14
N THR A 86 11.03 3.85 26.17
CA THR A 86 10.06 3.91 25.07
C THR A 86 10.15 2.67 24.18
N VAL A 87 11.36 2.24 23.82
CA VAL A 87 11.58 1.00 23.05
C VAL A 87 11.08 -0.23 23.80
N ALA A 88 11.41 -0.36 25.09
CA ALA A 88 10.95 -1.48 25.92
C ALA A 88 9.43 -1.54 26.01
N LYS A 89 8.77 -0.38 26.20
CA LYS A 89 7.31 -0.28 26.20
C LYS A 89 6.70 -0.67 24.86
N LEU A 90 7.28 -0.23 23.74
CA LEU A 90 6.76 -0.53 22.41
C LEU A 90 6.92 -2.01 22.06
N ASN A 91 7.99 -2.65 22.51
CA ASN A 91 8.15 -4.10 22.41
C ASN A 91 7.11 -4.84 23.26
N ASP A 92 6.87 -4.40 24.50
CA ASP A 92 5.82 -4.96 25.37
C ASP A 92 4.41 -4.77 24.76
N ASP A 93 4.14 -3.59 24.19
CA ASP A 93 2.87 -3.31 23.50
C ASP A 93 2.71 -4.21 22.26
N LEU A 94 3.79 -4.52 21.54
CA LEU A 94 3.77 -5.45 20.41
C LEU A 94 3.53 -6.90 20.87
N GLU A 95 4.27 -7.38 21.86
CA GLU A 95 4.16 -8.75 22.40
C GLU A 95 2.76 -9.03 22.96
N ASN A 96 2.11 -8.02 23.51
CA ASN A 96 0.76 -8.11 24.06
C ASN A 96 -0.36 -7.71 23.07
N GLY A 97 -0.02 -7.42 21.80
CA GLY A 97 -1.00 -7.05 20.77
C GLY A 97 -1.70 -5.71 20.98
N ARG A 98 -1.13 -4.83 21.81
CA ARG A 98 -1.58 -3.43 22.00
C ARG A 98 -1.04 -2.49 20.92
N LEU A 99 -0.01 -2.92 20.19
CA LEU A 99 0.53 -2.25 19.02
C LEU A 99 0.36 -3.15 17.79
N GLU A 100 -0.19 -2.60 16.71
CA GLU A 100 -0.34 -3.31 15.44
C GLU A 100 0.72 -2.85 14.42
N LEU A 101 1.49 -3.80 13.88
CA LEU A 101 2.44 -3.54 12.78
C LEU A 101 1.71 -3.55 11.44
N GLN A 102 1.69 -2.39 10.78
CA GLN A 102 1.12 -2.24 9.45
C GLN A 102 2.20 -2.42 8.39
N GLY A 103 2.07 -3.49 7.62
CA GLY A 103 2.95 -3.80 6.49
C GLY A 103 2.72 -2.89 5.29
N ARG A 104 3.36 -3.22 4.16
CA ARG A 104 3.13 -2.53 2.89
C ARG A 104 1.66 -2.69 2.47
N ALA A 105 0.97 -1.59 2.19
CA ALA A 105 -0.31 -1.64 1.49
C ALA A 105 -0.06 -1.85 0.00
N ASN A 106 -0.52 -2.99 -0.51
CA ASN A 106 -0.71 -3.20 -1.94
C ASN A 106 -2.21 -3.05 -2.19
N PRO A 107 -2.72 -1.84 -2.43
CA PRO A 107 -4.13 -1.66 -2.72
C PRO A 107 -4.49 -2.48 -3.97
N PRO A 108 -5.72 -3.02 -4.04
CA PRO A 108 -6.16 -3.70 -5.23
C PRO A 108 -6.05 -2.76 -6.43
N HIS A 109 -5.60 -3.27 -7.57
CA HIS A 109 -5.48 -2.47 -8.79
C HIS A 109 -5.82 -3.30 -10.02
N ILE A 110 -6.34 -2.64 -11.05
CA ILE A 110 -6.66 -3.29 -12.31
C ILE A 110 -5.34 -3.54 -13.05
N THR A 111 -5.07 -4.81 -13.30
CA THR A 111 -3.92 -5.22 -14.12
C THR A 111 -4.31 -5.29 -15.59
N ARG A 112 -5.53 -5.73 -15.92
CA ARG A 112 -6.05 -5.79 -17.29
C ARG A 112 -7.53 -5.43 -17.33
N ALA A 113 -7.94 -4.75 -18.40
CA ALA A 113 -9.33 -4.44 -18.67
C ALA A 113 -9.66 -4.68 -20.16
N ALA A 114 -10.83 -5.22 -20.42
CA ALA A 114 -11.34 -5.43 -21.78
C ALA A 114 -12.86 -5.22 -21.82
N LYS A 115 -13.40 -5.03 -23.02
CA LYS A 115 -14.82 -4.76 -23.26
C LYS A 115 -15.39 -5.77 -24.27
N PHE A 116 -16.50 -6.38 -23.89
CA PHE A 116 -17.31 -7.22 -24.76
C PHE A 116 -18.05 -6.37 -25.81
N GLY A 117 -18.43 -6.99 -26.92
CA GLY A 117 -19.24 -6.32 -27.96
C GLY A 117 -20.60 -5.84 -27.46
N ASP A 118 -21.16 -6.50 -26.44
CA ASP A 118 -22.43 -6.14 -25.80
C ASP A 118 -22.30 -5.00 -24.77
N GLY A 119 -21.09 -4.48 -24.54
CA GLY A 119 -20.81 -3.38 -23.63
C GLY A 119 -20.41 -3.79 -22.21
N ARG A 120 -20.49 -5.08 -21.84
CA ARG A 120 -19.92 -5.57 -20.58
C ARG A 120 -18.40 -5.39 -20.55
N LEU A 121 -17.85 -5.36 -19.36
CA LEU A 121 -16.43 -5.21 -19.06
C LEU A 121 -15.90 -6.49 -18.41
N LEU A 122 -14.67 -6.83 -18.76
CA LEU A 122 -13.85 -7.86 -18.11
C LEU A 122 -12.69 -7.16 -17.43
N LEU A 123 -12.55 -7.34 -16.11
CA LEU A 123 -11.49 -6.73 -15.30
C LEU A 123 -10.69 -7.83 -14.60
N LEU A 124 -9.37 -7.81 -14.76
CA LEU A 124 -8.45 -8.62 -13.96
C LEU A 124 -7.81 -7.72 -12.91
N ILE A 125 -8.10 -7.98 -11.64
CA ILE A 125 -7.65 -7.16 -10.50
C ILE A 125 -6.67 -7.97 -9.67
N ASP A 126 -5.51 -7.39 -9.35
CA ASP A 126 -4.58 -7.96 -8.38
C ASP A 126 -4.89 -7.43 -6.98
N GLY A 127 -4.83 -8.30 -5.97
CA GLY A 127 -4.95 -7.93 -4.56
C GLY A 127 -6.36 -7.65 -4.04
N LEU A 128 -7.43 -7.92 -4.82
CA LEU A 128 -8.81 -7.70 -4.40
C LEU A 128 -9.26 -8.68 -3.31
N ASP A 129 -8.94 -9.96 -3.48
CA ASP A 129 -9.11 -11.00 -2.47
C ASP A 129 -7.74 -11.36 -1.86
N LYS A 130 -7.67 -11.50 -0.53
CA LYS A 130 -6.44 -11.91 0.17
C LYS A 130 -6.03 -13.37 -0.14
N LYS A 131 -6.95 -14.20 -0.63
CA LYS A 131 -6.70 -15.62 -0.94
C LYS A 131 -6.27 -15.86 -2.38
N GLU A 132 -6.60 -14.95 -3.28
CA GLU A 132 -6.35 -15.10 -4.71
C GLU A 132 -5.46 -13.97 -5.21
N ARG A 133 -4.39 -14.31 -5.92
CA ARG A 133 -3.52 -13.29 -6.53
C ARG A 133 -4.27 -12.44 -7.55
N HIS A 134 -5.16 -13.05 -8.33
CA HIS A 134 -5.93 -12.36 -9.35
C HIS A 134 -7.41 -12.68 -9.19
N THR A 135 -8.23 -11.63 -9.24
CA THR A 135 -9.69 -11.74 -9.24
C THR A 135 -10.22 -11.26 -10.58
N LEU A 136 -11.01 -12.10 -11.25
CA LEU A 136 -11.68 -11.76 -12.50
C LEU A 136 -13.10 -11.26 -12.22
N LEU A 137 -13.42 -10.05 -12.67
CA LEU A 137 -14.77 -9.50 -12.64
C LEU A 137 -15.32 -9.35 -14.06
N ILE A 138 -16.58 -9.75 -14.26
CA ILE A 138 -17.30 -9.53 -15.53
C ILE A 138 -18.64 -8.86 -15.24
N GLY A 139 -18.98 -7.80 -15.99
CA GLY A 139 -20.25 -7.12 -15.80
C GLY A 139 -20.26 -5.68 -16.29
N THR A 140 -21.05 -4.84 -15.64
CA THR A 140 -21.13 -3.40 -15.94
C THR A 140 -20.75 -2.61 -14.69
N PRO A 141 -20.34 -1.32 -14.80
CA PRO A 141 -19.98 -0.52 -13.64
C PRO A 141 -21.06 -0.56 -12.55
N GLY A 142 -20.67 -0.95 -11.33
CA GLY A 142 -21.58 -1.12 -10.19
C GLY A 142 -22.35 -2.46 -10.13
N ASN A 143 -22.26 -3.31 -11.16
CA ASN A 143 -22.90 -4.62 -11.22
C ASN A 143 -21.95 -5.65 -11.86
N TYR A 144 -20.97 -6.09 -11.07
CA TYR A 144 -19.97 -7.07 -11.46
C TYR A 144 -20.22 -8.42 -10.79
N GLU A 145 -20.00 -9.48 -11.54
CA GLU A 145 -19.90 -10.84 -11.04
C GLU A 145 -18.42 -11.24 -10.95
N GLN A 146 -18.02 -11.87 -9.85
CA GLN A 146 -16.71 -12.48 -9.71
C GLN A 146 -16.73 -13.87 -10.33
N ILE A 147 -15.80 -14.12 -11.26
CA ILE A 147 -15.62 -15.41 -11.92
C ILE A 147 -14.34 -16.04 -11.37
N GLY A 148 -14.43 -17.25 -10.85
CA GLY A 148 -13.27 -17.98 -10.35
C GLY A 148 -12.25 -18.24 -11.45
N LEU A 149 -10.96 -18.12 -11.11
CA LEU A 149 -9.84 -18.44 -12.01
C LEU A 149 -9.13 -19.70 -11.54
N GLY A 150 -8.83 -20.60 -12.47
CA GLY A 150 -7.86 -21.67 -12.28
C GLY A 150 -6.41 -21.16 -12.38
N SER A 151 -5.46 -22.08 -12.29
CA SER A 151 -4.03 -21.78 -12.42
C SER A 151 -3.73 -21.06 -13.73
N GLY A 152 -3.15 -19.86 -13.63
CA GLY A 152 -2.71 -19.10 -14.78
C GLY A 152 -1.35 -19.58 -15.30
N VAL A 153 -1.18 -19.59 -16.63
CA VAL A 153 0.09 -19.86 -17.29
C VAL A 153 0.51 -18.62 -18.07
N GLN A 154 1.73 -18.16 -17.83
CA GLN A 154 2.39 -17.17 -18.66
C GLN A 154 3.01 -17.88 -19.88
N GLY A 155 2.57 -17.51 -21.08
CA GLY A 155 3.08 -18.08 -22.33
C GLY A 155 3.01 -17.08 -23.47
N GLY A 156 4.00 -17.08 -24.36
CA GLY A 156 4.02 -16.18 -25.52
C GLY A 156 3.79 -14.71 -25.13
N ASN A 157 2.70 -14.12 -25.63
CA ASN A 157 2.33 -12.70 -25.44
C ASN A 157 1.15 -12.46 -24.50
N SER A 158 0.66 -13.52 -23.85
CA SER A 158 -0.56 -13.45 -23.06
C SER A 158 -0.41 -14.18 -21.72
N PHE A 159 -1.20 -13.75 -20.75
CA PHE A 159 -1.56 -14.58 -19.61
C PHE A 159 -2.77 -15.42 -20.01
N TYR A 160 -2.64 -16.74 -19.84
CA TYR A 160 -3.73 -17.67 -20.09
C TYR A 160 -4.28 -18.16 -18.76
N TYR A 161 -5.59 -18.10 -18.62
CA TYR A 161 -6.32 -18.69 -17.50
C TYR A 161 -7.40 -19.63 -18.04
N LYS A 162 -7.81 -20.55 -17.18
CA LYS A 162 -9.07 -21.28 -17.35
C LYS A 162 -10.01 -20.83 -16.26
N THR A 163 -11.20 -20.38 -16.61
CA THR A 163 -12.19 -19.96 -15.62
C THR A 163 -12.88 -21.16 -14.97
N ALA A 164 -13.52 -20.95 -13.82
CA ALA A 164 -14.24 -21.99 -13.09
C ALA A 164 -15.40 -22.60 -13.90
N ASP A 165 -16.01 -21.83 -14.81
CA ASP A 165 -17.02 -22.29 -15.76
C ASP A 165 -16.43 -22.94 -17.03
N GLY A 166 -15.11 -23.16 -17.06
CA GLY A 166 -14.41 -23.96 -18.07
C GLY A 166 -14.01 -23.22 -19.33
N LYS A 167 -14.18 -21.89 -19.39
CA LYS A 167 -13.78 -21.07 -20.54
C LYS A 167 -12.30 -20.72 -20.50
N ASP A 168 -11.70 -20.63 -21.67
CA ASP A 168 -10.33 -20.16 -21.82
C ASP A 168 -10.33 -18.61 -21.81
N LEU A 169 -9.36 -18.03 -21.13
CA LEU A 169 -9.16 -16.59 -21.04
C LEU A 169 -7.73 -16.27 -21.45
N ALA A 170 -7.56 -15.48 -22.51
CA ALA A 170 -6.26 -14.96 -22.94
C ALA A 170 -6.21 -13.45 -22.74
N LEU A 171 -5.26 -12.98 -21.93
CA LEU A 171 -5.05 -11.58 -21.61
C LEU A 171 -3.64 -11.14 -22.02
N PRO A 172 -3.50 -10.48 -23.17
CA PRO A 172 -2.23 -9.96 -23.67
C PRO A 172 -1.49 -9.06 -22.66
N TYR A 173 -0.15 -9.01 -22.73
CA TYR A 173 0.66 -8.17 -21.83
C TYR A 173 0.45 -6.65 -22.03
N GLY A 174 -0.21 -6.24 -23.11
CA GLY A 174 -0.59 -4.85 -23.40
C GLY A 174 -0.66 -4.57 -24.91
N TYR A 175 -0.85 -3.30 -25.28
CA TYR A 175 -0.68 -2.77 -26.64
C TYR A 175 0.80 -2.80 -27.10
N GLY A 176 1.46 -3.96 -27.06
CA GLY A 176 2.89 -4.04 -27.35
C GLY A 176 3.61 -5.33 -26.93
N GLY A 177 2.92 -6.47 -26.82
CA GLY A 177 3.63 -7.75 -27.00
C GLY A 177 4.28 -7.78 -28.40
N PRO A 178 5.23 -8.68 -28.71
CA PRO A 178 5.84 -8.77 -30.04
C PRO A 178 4.84 -8.90 -31.22
N LYS A 179 3.54 -9.10 -30.95
CA LYS A 179 2.43 -8.77 -31.86
C LYS A 179 1.56 -7.68 -31.22
N HIS A 180 1.49 -6.52 -31.85
CA HIS A 180 0.85 -5.31 -31.30
C HIS A 180 -0.68 -5.37 -31.20
N ASP A 181 -1.34 -6.40 -31.74
CA ASP A 181 -2.79 -6.42 -31.97
C ASP A 181 -3.49 -7.73 -31.56
N GLU A 182 -2.89 -8.54 -30.68
CA GLU A 182 -3.61 -9.70 -30.13
C GLU A 182 -4.73 -9.18 -29.22
N ALA A 183 -5.99 -9.42 -29.60
CA ALA A 183 -7.13 -9.03 -28.80
C ALA A 183 -7.26 -9.97 -27.58
N PRO A 184 -7.64 -9.46 -26.40
CA PRO A 184 -8.07 -10.32 -25.31
C PRO A 184 -9.18 -11.26 -25.76
N GLN A 185 -9.18 -12.49 -25.26
CA GLN A 185 -10.16 -13.51 -25.63
C GLN A 185 -10.79 -14.12 -24.37
N TYR A 186 -12.10 -14.32 -24.39
CA TYR A 186 -12.84 -15.02 -23.33
C TYR A 186 -13.80 -16.04 -23.96
N GLY A 187 -13.52 -17.33 -23.77
CA GLY A 187 -14.17 -18.40 -24.54
C GLY A 187 -13.91 -18.22 -26.04
N ASP A 188 -14.98 -18.17 -26.82
CA ASP A 188 -14.91 -17.96 -28.28
C ASP A 188 -15.00 -16.47 -28.68
N GLU A 189 -15.08 -15.55 -27.71
CA GLU A 189 -15.27 -14.12 -27.96
C GLU A 189 -13.96 -13.33 -27.88
N PHE A 190 -13.67 -12.54 -28.92
CA PHE A 190 -12.62 -11.52 -28.89
C PHE A 190 -13.15 -10.21 -28.34
N LEU A 191 -12.37 -9.60 -27.44
CA LEU A 191 -12.74 -8.41 -26.70
C LEU A 191 -11.92 -7.21 -27.15
N ALA A 192 -12.47 -6.00 -26.99
CA ALA A 192 -11.72 -4.77 -27.18
C ALA A 192 -10.88 -4.46 -25.94
N TYR A 193 -9.56 -4.33 -26.08
CA TYR A 193 -8.68 -3.98 -24.96
C TYR A 193 -8.95 -2.55 -24.48
N ILE A 194 -8.94 -2.35 -23.16
CA ILE A 194 -8.98 -1.02 -22.54
C ILE A 194 -7.59 -0.73 -21.95
N PRO A 195 -6.91 0.35 -22.37
CA PRO A 195 -5.68 0.79 -21.74
C PRO A 195 -5.88 1.07 -20.25
N VAL A 196 -5.24 0.24 -19.43
CA VAL A 196 -5.13 0.41 -17.99
C VAL A 196 -3.68 0.67 -17.66
N ASP A 197 -3.38 1.89 -17.22
CA ASP A 197 -2.11 2.17 -16.56
C ASP A 197 -2.18 1.60 -15.14
N ASN A 198 -1.05 1.14 -14.59
CA ASN A 198 -0.92 0.37 -13.33
C ASN A 198 -1.52 1.03 -12.05
N ALA A 199 -2.18 2.19 -12.17
CA ALA A 199 -2.78 2.95 -11.08
C ALA A 199 -4.21 3.48 -11.41
N GLN A 200 -4.93 2.93 -12.39
CA GLN A 200 -6.29 3.39 -12.65
C GLN A 200 -7.24 3.11 -11.46
N ASP A 201 -8.01 4.14 -11.12
CA ASP A 201 -8.98 4.16 -10.04
C ASP A 201 -10.06 3.09 -10.28
N LEU A 202 -10.13 2.09 -9.41
CA LEU A 202 -11.19 1.06 -9.44
C LEU A 202 -12.58 1.70 -9.47
N ALA A 203 -12.75 2.89 -8.88
CA ALA A 203 -13.98 3.64 -8.91
C ALA A 203 -14.34 4.16 -10.33
N ALA A 204 -13.37 4.44 -11.20
CA ALA A 204 -13.63 4.80 -12.60
C ALA A 204 -14.30 3.67 -13.38
N PHE A 205 -14.10 2.42 -12.93
CA PHE A 205 -14.79 1.23 -13.45
C PHE A 205 -16.02 0.86 -12.60
N GLY A 206 -16.40 1.66 -11.60
CA GLY A 206 -17.53 1.34 -10.72
C GLY A 206 -17.28 0.17 -9.79
N VAL A 207 -16.01 -0.17 -9.53
CA VAL A 207 -15.61 -1.16 -8.52
C VAL A 207 -15.34 -0.40 -7.21
N ASN A 208 -16.30 -0.45 -6.30
CA ASN A 208 -16.18 0.18 -4.99
C ASN A 208 -15.47 -0.78 -4.02
N ILE A 209 -14.27 -0.40 -3.59
CA ILE A 209 -13.55 -1.08 -2.52
C ILE A 209 -13.30 -0.11 -1.37
N THR A 210 -13.36 -0.61 -0.14
CA THR A 210 -12.70 0.08 0.96
C THR A 210 -11.21 -0.14 0.75
N PRO A 211 -10.42 0.88 0.39
CA PRO A 211 -8.98 0.71 0.25
C PRO A 211 -8.43 0.17 1.58
N PRO A 212 -7.46 -0.77 1.55
CA PRO A 212 -6.84 -1.21 2.79
C PRO A 212 -6.31 0.01 3.53
N ALA A 213 -6.34 -0.05 4.87
CA ALA A 213 -5.70 0.97 5.70
C ALA A 213 -4.29 1.16 5.14
N PRO A 214 -4.00 2.33 4.56
CA PRO A 214 -2.82 2.42 3.73
C PRO A 214 -1.60 2.23 4.62
N HIS A 215 -0.48 1.89 3.98
CA HIS A 215 0.80 2.21 4.56
C HIS A 215 0.80 3.72 4.77
N LEU A 216 0.55 4.16 6.00
CA LEU A 216 0.44 5.57 6.29
C LEU A 216 1.87 6.10 6.33
N ASP A 217 2.32 6.50 5.15
CA ASP A 217 3.31 7.53 5.00
C ASP A 217 3.00 8.65 6.01
N PRO A 218 3.93 8.95 6.92
CA PRO A 218 3.69 9.86 8.02
C PRO A 218 3.40 11.30 7.54
N PHE A 219 3.69 11.61 6.27
CA PHE A 219 3.43 12.90 5.66
C PHE A 219 2.06 13.00 4.95
N CYS A 220 1.21 11.96 5.03
CA CYS A 220 -0.15 11.97 4.50
C CYS A 220 -1.14 12.78 5.34
N LYS A 221 -2.16 13.36 4.69
CA LYS A 221 -3.21 14.16 5.34
C LYS A 221 -4.04 13.34 6.34
N GLU A 222 -4.24 12.06 6.09
CA GLU A 222 -5.00 11.15 6.95
C GLU A 222 -4.34 10.95 8.33
N VAL A 223 -3.01 11.04 8.43
CA VAL A 223 -2.25 11.04 9.70
C VAL A 223 -2.38 12.40 10.41
N ALA A 224 -2.39 13.49 9.63
CA ALA A 224 -2.55 14.83 10.17
C ALA A 224 -3.94 15.09 10.76
N ASP A 225 -4.99 14.45 10.22
CA ASP A 225 -6.37 14.62 10.70
C ASP A 225 -6.70 13.75 11.92
N GLN A 226 -6.03 12.62 12.15
CA GLN A 226 -6.13 11.86 13.41
C GLN A 226 -5.66 12.67 14.64
N ARG A 227 -4.77 13.66 14.43
CA ARG A 227 -4.34 14.59 15.50
C ARG A 227 -5.45 15.53 15.95
N LYS A 228 -6.45 15.80 15.09
CA LYS A 228 -7.57 16.69 15.43
C LYS A 228 -8.68 15.97 16.19
N SER A 229 -8.74 14.63 16.12
CA SER A 229 -9.77 13.82 16.76
C SER A 229 -9.34 13.22 18.11
N ALA A 230 -8.06 13.30 18.49
CA ALA A 230 -7.65 13.00 19.85
C ALA A 230 -8.33 14.01 20.81
N PRO A 231 -9.14 13.56 21.78
CA PRO A 231 -9.80 14.48 22.69
C PRO A 231 -8.72 15.22 23.48
N SER A 232 -8.64 16.54 23.31
CA SER A 232 -7.95 17.37 24.27
C SER A 232 -8.55 17.02 25.63
N LYS A 233 -7.72 16.60 26.59
CA LYS A 233 -8.15 16.54 27.99
C LYS A 233 -8.40 17.96 28.47
N ALA A 234 -9.51 18.54 28.04
CA ALA A 234 -10.16 19.63 28.72
C ALA A 234 -10.97 19.03 29.87
N SER A 235 -10.40 19.03 31.07
CA SER A 235 -11.24 19.06 32.27
C SER A 235 -10.63 19.98 33.33
N LYS A 236 -11.04 21.25 33.20
CA LYS A 236 -11.57 22.15 34.24
C LYS A 236 -10.82 22.19 35.59
N GLN A 237 -10.22 23.36 35.81
CA GLN A 237 -10.21 24.03 37.12
C GLN A 237 -11.57 23.89 37.83
N ARG A 238 -11.52 23.60 39.13
CA ARG A 238 -12.45 24.17 40.11
C ARG A 238 -11.63 24.80 41.23
N PHE A 239 -11.59 26.12 41.21
CA PHE A 239 -11.35 26.96 42.39
C PHE A 239 -12.63 27.05 43.22
N SER A 240 -12.48 27.01 44.55
CA SER A 240 -13.26 27.65 45.64
C SER A 240 -13.36 26.66 46.81
N ARG A 241 -13.07 26.99 48.07
CA ARG A 241 -12.61 28.20 48.77
C ARG A 241 -11.96 27.71 50.06
#